data_AF-A0A3C1Z844-F1
#
_entry.id   AF-A0A3C1Z844-F1
#
_cell.length_a   1.000
_cell.length_b   1.000
_cell.length_c   1.000
_cell.angle_alpha   90.00
_cell.angle_beta   90.00
_cell.angle_gamma   90.00
#
_symmetry.space_group_name_H-M   'P 1'
#
loop_
_entity.id
_entity.type
_entity.pdbx_description
1 polymer ?
#
loop_
_entity_poly.entity_id
_entity_poly.type
_entity_poly.pdbx_seq_one_letter_code
_entity_poly.pdbx_strand_id
1 'polypeptide(L)' 'MSTMQLNTLAPAEGEKQSRKRVGRGIGSGFGKTCGRGHKGQKSRS' A
#
# COMPACT_ATOMS: atom_id res chain seq x y z
N MET A 1 -28.85 14.90 23.33
CA MET A 1 -28.21 15.49 22.13
C MET A 1 -26.86 14.83 21.98
N SER A 2 -26.65 14.05 20.92
CA SER A 2 -25.33 13.46 20.65
C SER A 2 -24.49 14.50 19.92
N THR A 3 -23.47 15.03 20.58
CA THR A 3 -22.51 15.98 20.00
C THR A 3 -21.39 15.22 19.30
N MET A 4 -21.08 15.54 18.05
CA MET A 4 -19.92 14.98 17.36
C MET A 4 -18.63 15.41 18.07
N GLN A 5 -17.69 14.47 18.22
CA GLN A 5 -16.39 14.69 18.84
C GLN A 5 -15.28 14.42 17.80
N LEU A 6 -14.10 15.03 17.96
CA LEU A 6 -13.02 14.88 16.98
C LEU A 6 -12.57 13.41 16.78
N ASN A 7 -12.64 12.59 17.83
CA ASN A 7 -12.33 11.16 17.80
C ASN A 7 -13.37 10.30 17.07
N THR A 8 -14.56 10.84 16.75
CA THR A 8 -15.59 10.12 16.00
C THR A 8 -15.53 10.39 14.50
N LEU A 9 -14.64 11.30 14.06
CA LEU A 9 -14.44 11.60 12.64
C LEU A 9 -13.64 10.47 12.00
N ALA A 10 -14.23 9.81 11.01
CA ALA A 10 -13.59 8.80 10.19
C ALA A 10 -13.83 9.11 8.70
N PRO A 11 -12.90 8.74 7.82
CA PRO A 11 -13.13 8.82 6.38
C PRO A 11 -14.29 7.92 5.97
N ALA A 12 -14.84 8.15 4.78
CA ALA A 12 -15.85 7.26 4.22
C ALA A 12 -15.26 5.86 3.97
N GLU A 13 -16.11 4.84 3.95
CA GLU A 13 -15.68 3.47 3.69
C GLU A 13 -14.95 3.37 2.34
N GLY A 14 -13.74 2.82 2.37
CA GLY A 14 -12.89 2.66 1.18
C GLY A 14 -12.13 3.91 0.72
N GLU A 15 -12.34 5.09 1.31
CA GLU A 15 -11.66 6.34 0.92
C GLU A 15 -10.12 6.24 1.09
N LYS A 16 -9.66 5.55 2.14
CA LYS A 16 -8.23 5.38 2.43
C LYS A 16 -7.80 3.92 2.25
N GLN A 17 -6.90 3.70 1.31
CA GLN A 17 -6.22 2.41 1.11
C GLN A 17 -4.73 2.52 1.43
N SER A 18 -4.19 1.49 2.07
CA SER A 18 -2.75 1.43 2.38
C SER A 18 -1.93 1.29 1.09
N ARG A 19 -0.93 2.15 0.90
CA ARG A 19 0.00 2.02 -0.23
C ARG A 19 0.76 0.70 -0.16
N LYS A 20 0.93 0.05 -1.31
CA LYS A 20 1.77 -1.15 -1.42
C LYS A 20 3.25 -0.78 -1.26
N ARG A 21 3.97 -1.52 -0.42
CA ARG A 21 5.42 -1.36 -0.22
C ARG A 21 6.18 -2.52 -0.85
N VAL A 22 6.76 -2.29 -2.02
CA VAL A 22 7.51 -3.31 -2.76
C VAL A 22 8.82 -3.68 -2.07
N GLY A 23 9.32 -4.90 -2.28
CA GLY A 23 10.60 -5.35 -1.73
C GLY A 23 10.60 -5.54 -0.21
N ARG A 24 9.50 -6.02 0.39
CA ARG A 24 9.38 -6.27 1.85
C ARG A 24 9.06 -7.73 2.13
N GLY A 25 9.95 -8.62 1.72
CA GLY A 25 9.82 -10.07 1.91
C GLY A 25 8.86 -10.72 0.91
N ILE A 26 8.99 -12.04 0.72
CA ILE A 26 8.20 -12.79 -0.28
C ILE A 26 6.69 -12.79 0.03
N GLY A 27 6.30 -12.80 1.31
CA GLY A 27 4.89 -12.76 1.73
C GLY A 27 4.16 -11.48 1.32
N SER A 28 4.88 -10.42 0.92
CA SER A 28 4.28 -9.18 0.40
C SER A 28 3.80 -9.29 -1.06
N GLY A 29 4.06 -10.41 -1.75
CA GLY A 29 3.77 -10.61 -3.18
C GLY A 29 4.72 -9.88 -4.14
N PHE A 30 5.48 -8.88 -3.66
CA PHE A 30 6.42 -8.09 -4.47
C PHE A 30 7.84 -8.11 -3.88
N GLY A 31 8.18 -9.18 -3.16
CA GLY A 31 9.44 -9.28 -2.41
C GLY A 31 10.68 -9.37 -3.28
N LYS A 32 10.75 -10.36 -4.17
CA LYS A 32 12.00 -10.69 -4.89
C LYS A 32 12.34 -9.68 -5.98
N THR A 33 11.37 -9.32 -6.82
CA THR A 33 11.60 -8.53 -8.04
C THR A 33 10.96 -7.14 -7.98
N CYS A 34 10.25 -6.81 -6.89
CA CYS A 34 9.43 -5.60 -6.79
C CYS A 34 8.41 -5.46 -7.94
N GLY A 35 8.01 -6.58 -8.57
CA GLY A 35 7.11 -6.57 -9.73
C GLY A 35 7.77 -6.23 -11.07
N ARG A 36 9.10 -6.02 -11.11
CA ARG A 36 9.82 -5.59 -12.33
C ARG A 36 10.27 -6.74 -13.24
N GLY A 37 9.93 -7.98 -12.93
CA GLY A 37 10.42 -9.16 -13.64
C GLY A 37 11.91 -9.44 -13.38
N HIS A 38 12.59 -10.09 -14.31
CA HIS A 38 13.96 -10.59 -14.13
C HIS A 38 15.05 -9.61 -14.63
N LYS A 39 15.70 -9.92 -15.74
CA LYS A 39 16.72 -9.07 -16.37
C LYS A 39 16.03 -8.19 -17.42
N GLY A 40 16.77 -7.25 -17.98
CA GLY A 40 16.29 -6.36 -19.05
C GLY A 40 16.55 -4.90 -18.71
N GLN A 41 16.42 -4.02 -19.70
CA GLN A 41 16.64 -2.59 -19.48
C GLN A 41 15.66 -2.03 -18.44
N LYS A 42 14.37 -2.41 -18.51
CA LYS A 42 13.31 -1.95 -17.61
C LYS A 42 13.38 -2.50 -16.18
N SER A 43 14.11 -3.59 -15.97
CA SER A 43 14.38 -4.14 -14.63
C SER A 43 15.58 -3.45 -13.96
N ARG A 44 16.30 -2.62 -14.71
CA ARG A 44 17.41 -1.78 -14.25
C ARG A 44 16.92 -0.32 -14.20
N SER A 45 17.53 0.50 -13.35
CA SER A 45 17.16 1.91 -13.15
C SER A 45 17.43 2.76 -14.37
#